data_AF-A0A932VYZ5-F1
#
_entry.id   AF-A0A932VYZ5-F1
#
_cell.length_a   1.000
_cell.length_b   1.000
_cell.length_c   1.000
_cell.angle_alpha   90.00
_cell.angle_beta   90.00
_cell.angle_gamma   90.00
#
_symmetry.space_group_name_H-M   'P 1'
#
loop_
_entity.id
_entity.type
_entity.pdbx_description
1 polymer ?
#
loop_
_entity_poly.entity_id
_entity_poly.type
_entity_poly.pdbx_seq_one_letter_code
_entity_poly.pdbx_strand_id
1 'polypeptide(L)'
;MNFANSQYVLLGQLPPWKSRLVEILREVALDYDFVMIDCPRGLGKATRIALVASHYVVSPIECQELSVKDSQDTLTYVEKVRNRVNARLTFLGFIIT
;
A
#
# COMPACT_ATOMS: atom_id res chain seq x y z
N MET A 1 3.68 8.84 -31.10
CA MET A 1 2.72 7.77 -30.76
C MET A 1 3.50 6.63 -30.15
N ASN A 2 3.51 6.50 -28.82
CA ASN A 2 4.27 5.46 -28.13
C ASN A 2 3.41 4.19 -27.97
N PHE A 3 3.88 3.11 -28.60
CA PHE A 3 3.22 1.80 -28.68
C PHE A 3 3.16 1.01 -27.35
N ALA A 4 3.61 1.58 -26.23
CA ALA A 4 3.64 0.89 -24.93
C ALA A 4 2.27 0.77 -24.24
N ASN A 5 1.28 1.61 -24.60
CA ASN A 5 -0.03 1.65 -23.94
C ASN A 5 -1.07 0.70 -24.57
N SER A 6 -0.77 0.10 -25.73
CA SER A 6 -1.79 -0.63 -26.50
C SER A 6 -2.02 -2.09 -26.07
N GLN A 7 -1.14 -2.67 -25.25
CA GLN A 7 -1.29 -4.07 -24.78
C GLN A 7 -2.01 -4.21 -23.42
N TYR A 8 -2.08 -3.15 -22.62
CA TYR A 8 -2.70 -3.23 -21.28
C TYR A 8 -4.23 -3.23 -21.31
N VAL A 9 -4.85 -2.91 -22.45
CA VAL A 9 -6.30 -2.67 -22.56
C VAL A 9 -7.10 -3.95 -22.84
N LEU A 10 -6.47 -5.06 -23.25
CA LEU A 10 -7.18 -6.26 -23.73
C LEU A 10 -7.32 -7.41 -22.71
N LEU A 11 -6.78 -7.28 -21.51
CA LEU A 11 -6.97 -8.24 -20.42
C LEU A 11 -7.33 -7.44 -19.18
N GLY A 12 -8.41 -7.77 -18.48
CA GLY A 12 -8.79 -7.15 -17.21
C GLY A 12 -7.81 -7.41 -16.06
N GLN A 13 -6.50 -7.34 -16.32
CA GLN A 13 -5.40 -7.74 -15.46
C GLN A 13 -4.55 -6.52 -15.11
N LEU A 14 -4.38 -6.31 -13.81
CA LEU A 14 -3.50 -5.28 -13.26
C LEU A 14 -2.04 -5.51 -13.72
N PRO A 15 -1.24 -4.45 -13.92
CA PRO A 15 0.15 -4.57 -14.41
C PRO A 15 1.05 -5.38 -13.45
N PRO A 16 2.02 -6.15 -13.97
CA PRO A 16 2.76 -7.20 -13.24
C PRO A 16 3.59 -6.72 -12.03
N TRP A 17 3.97 -5.44 -11.97
CA TRP A 17 4.71 -4.90 -10.82
C TRP A 17 3.80 -4.53 -9.64
N LYS A 18 2.46 -4.45 -9.83
CA LYS A 18 1.51 -4.23 -8.72
C LYS A 18 1.30 -5.49 -7.89
N SER A 19 1.57 -6.67 -8.43
CA SER A 19 1.30 -7.96 -7.81
C SER A 19 2.54 -8.68 -7.27
N ARG A 20 3.77 -8.26 -7.64
CA ARG A 20 4.96 -9.06 -7.31
C ARG A 20 5.19 -9.28 -5.82
N LEU A 21 5.02 -8.24 -4.99
CA LEU A 21 5.13 -8.40 -3.53
C LEU A 21 4.00 -9.30 -3.00
N VAL A 22 2.79 -9.18 -3.55
CA VAL A 22 1.65 -10.03 -3.17
C VAL A 22 1.91 -11.50 -3.51
N GLU A 23 2.49 -11.77 -4.68
CA GLU A 23 2.86 -13.13 -5.11
C GLU A 23 3.91 -13.74 -4.18
N ILE A 24 5.01 -13.02 -3.94
CA ILE A 24 6.09 -13.50 -3.04
C ILE A 24 5.55 -13.75 -1.62
N LEU A 25 4.73 -12.83 -1.10
CA LEU A 25 4.17 -12.99 0.24
C LEU A 25 3.18 -14.16 0.33
N ARG A 26 2.48 -14.51 -0.76
CA ARG A 26 1.62 -15.70 -0.78
C ARG A 26 2.42 -17.00 -0.72
N GLU A 27 3.61 -17.05 -1.31
CA GLU A 27 4.47 -18.22 -1.28
C GLU A 27 4.95 -18.56 0.12
N VAL A 28 5.23 -17.54 0.95
CA VAL A 28 5.71 -17.70 2.34
C VAL A 28 4.62 -17.55 3.40
N ALA A 29 3.36 -17.29 3.00
CA ALA A 29 2.27 -17.00 3.95
C ALA A 29 1.94 -18.15 4.90
N LEU A 30 2.27 -19.39 4.53
CA LEU A 30 2.04 -20.56 5.38
C LEU A 30 3.14 -20.75 6.45
N ASP A 31 4.28 -20.08 6.30
CA ASP A 31 5.44 -20.25 7.18
C ASP A 31 5.48 -19.24 8.33
N TYR A 32 4.64 -18.20 8.30
CA TYR A 32 4.63 -17.11 9.27
C TYR A 32 3.21 -16.75 9.70
N ASP A 33 3.00 -16.57 11.01
CA ASP A 33 1.72 -16.05 11.53
C ASP A 33 1.48 -14.59 11.12
N PHE A 34 2.56 -13.80 11.02
CA PHE A 34 2.51 -12.38 10.66
C PHE A 34 3.71 -11.97 9.80
N VAL A 35 3.46 -11.03 8.89
CA VAL A 35 4.50 -10.35 8.09
C VAL A 35 4.40 -8.85 8.33
N MET A 36 5.51 -8.24 8.77
CA MET A 36 5.63 -6.78 8.88
C MET A 36 6.35 -6.22 7.64
N ILE A 37 5.80 -5.14 7.07
CA ILE A 37 6.38 -4.44 5.94
C ILE A 37 6.74 -3.03 6.40
N ASP A 38 8.04 -2.77 6.57
CA ASP A 38 8.53 -1.43 6.85
C ASP A 38 8.58 -0.60 5.56
N CYS A 39 8.04 0.61 5.61
CA CYS A 39 7.91 1.49 4.46
C CYS A 39 8.91 2.65 4.56
N PRO A 40 9.54 3.06 3.44
CA PRO A 40 10.36 4.27 3.43
C PRO A 40 9.51 5.50 3.74
N ARG A 41 10.15 6.58 4.20
CA ARG A 41 9.46 7.86 4.47
C ARG A 41 8.71 8.35 3.23
N GLY A 42 7.44 8.72 3.40
CA GLY A 42 6.58 9.31 2.37
C GLY A 42 5.64 8.33 1.63
N LEU A 43 4.66 8.87 0.90
CA LEU A 43 3.57 8.11 0.27
C LEU A 43 3.87 7.72 -1.20
N GLY A 44 5.07 7.18 -1.43
CA GLY A 44 5.61 6.88 -2.76
C GLY A 44 5.17 5.53 -3.35
N LYS A 45 5.87 5.09 -4.40
CA LYS A 45 5.60 3.80 -5.10
C LYS A 45 5.76 2.59 -4.18
N ALA A 46 6.81 2.58 -3.34
CA ALA A 46 7.08 1.48 -2.40
C ALA A 46 5.94 1.35 -1.38
N THR A 47 5.53 2.46 -0.78
CA THR A 47 4.41 2.53 0.16
C THR A 47 3.12 2.03 -0.47
N ARG A 48 2.83 2.40 -1.73
CA ARG A 48 1.67 1.85 -2.45
C ARG A 48 1.72 0.34 -2.60
N ILE A 49 2.89 -0.21 -2.96
CA ILE A 49 3.05 -1.65 -3.15
C ILE A 49 2.85 -2.39 -1.82
N ALA A 50 3.40 -1.85 -0.72
CA ALA A 50 3.17 -2.36 0.63
C ALA A 50 1.68 -2.35 0.98
N LEU A 51 0.99 -1.22 0.83
CA LEU A 51 -0.46 -1.11 1.13
C LEU A 51 -1.33 -2.04 0.28
N VAL A 52 -0.93 -2.32 -0.97
CA VAL A 52 -1.63 -3.30 -1.83
C VAL A 52 -1.44 -4.74 -1.34
N ALA A 53 -0.30 -5.04 -0.71
CA ALA A 53 0.00 -6.37 -0.18
C ALA A 53 -0.47 -6.59 1.26
N SER A 54 -0.66 -5.54 2.04
CA SER A 54 -1.06 -5.62 3.45
C SER A 54 -2.55 -5.89 3.67
N HIS A 55 -2.85 -6.58 4.76
CA HIS A 55 -4.20 -6.64 5.35
C HIS A 55 -4.47 -5.44 6.25
N TYR A 56 -3.45 -5.03 7.02
CA TYR A 56 -3.53 -3.97 8.01
C TYR A 56 -2.42 -2.95 7.79
N VAL A 57 -2.69 -1.69 8.14
CA VAL A 57 -1.67 -0.64 8.19
C VAL A 57 -1.84 0.17 9.46
N VAL A 58 -0.71 0.49 10.07
CA VAL A 58 -0.57 1.44 11.17
C VAL A 58 0.44 2.49 10.76
N SER A 59 0.22 3.76 11.12
CA SER A 59 1.14 4.84 10.79
C SER A 59 1.70 5.47 12.07
N PRO A 60 3.02 5.67 12.19
CA PRO A 60 3.57 6.49 13.25
C PRO A 60 3.14 7.96 13.05
N ILE A 61 2.97 8.70 14.16
CA ILE A 61 2.72 10.15 14.16
C ILE A 61 3.53 10.83 15.29
N GLU A 62 4.18 11.94 14.97
CA GLU A 62 4.84 12.83 15.94
C GLU A 62 3.89 13.95 16.35
N CYS A 63 3.88 14.39 17.61
CA CYS A 63 2.98 15.47 18.08
C CYS A 63 3.51 16.88 17.77
N GLN A 64 3.75 17.19 16.50
CA GLN A 64 4.18 18.52 16.02
C GLN A 64 3.20 19.12 15.01
N GLU A 65 3.23 20.44 14.80
CA GLU A 65 2.24 21.15 13.99
C GLU A 65 2.10 20.63 12.54
N LEU A 66 3.19 20.14 11.95
CA LEU A 66 3.21 19.52 10.60
C LEU A 66 2.54 18.14 10.55
N SER A 67 2.33 17.46 11.68
CA SER A 67 1.86 16.07 11.71
C SER A 67 0.36 15.92 11.49
N VAL A 68 -0.43 16.95 11.79
CA VAL A 68 -1.88 16.95 11.52
C VAL A 68 -2.13 16.87 10.02
N LYS A 69 -1.30 17.56 9.22
CA LYS A 69 -1.40 17.48 7.76
C LYS A 69 -0.93 16.12 7.24
N ASP A 70 0.24 15.66 7.70
CA ASP A 70 0.81 14.39 7.25
C ASP A 70 -0.08 13.18 7.60
N SER A 71 -0.78 13.23 8.74
CA SER A 71 -1.76 12.22 9.13
C SER A 71 -3.01 12.23 8.25
N GLN A 72 -3.52 13.41 7.87
CA GLN A 72 -4.61 13.53 6.90
C GLN A 72 -4.23 13.01 5.51
N ASP A 73 -3.02 13.33 5.04
CA ASP A 73 -2.50 12.85 3.76
C ASP A 73 -2.35 11.32 3.76
N THR A 74 -1.87 10.76 4.87
CA THR A 74 -1.74 9.31 5.06
C THR A 74 -3.10 8.62 5.03
N LEU A 75 -4.07 9.10 5.81
CA LEU A 75 -5.44 8.58 5.82
C LEU A 75 -6.06 8.63 4.42
N THR A 76 -5.96 9.78 3.76
CA THR A 76 -6.49 9.97 2.40
C THR A 76 -5.88 9.00 1.40
N TYR A 77 -4.57 8.73 1.53
CA TYR A 77 -3.87 7.82 0.66
C TYR A 77 -4.25 6.36 0.90
N VAL A 78 -4.33 5.94 2.17
CA VAL A 78 -4.79 4.60 2.55
C VAL A 78 -6.20 4.36 2.03
N GLU A 79 -7.11 5.33 2.19
CA GLU A 79 -8.47 5.28 1.65
C GLU A 79 -8.50 5.15 0.13
N LYS A 80 -7.67 5.91 -0.59
CA LYS A 80 -7.55 5.79 -2.06
C LYS A 80 -7.09 4.40 -2.48
N VAL A 81 -6.12 3.80 -1.78
CA VAL A 81 -5.64 2.44 -2.07
C VAL A 81 -6.73 1.42 -1.76
N ARG A 82 -7.40 1.55 -0.59
CA ARG A 82 -8.49 0.67 -0.18
C ARG A 82 -9.61 0.64 -1.21
N ASN A 83 -10.09 1.81 -1.61
CA ASN A 83 -11.26 1.93 -2.48
C ASN A 83 -10.99 1.59 -3.95
N ARG A 84 -9.73 1.65 -4.40
CA ARG A 84 -9.39 1.45 -5.83
C ARG A 84 -8.63 0.16 -6.12
N VAL A 85 -7.92 -0.41 -5.14
CA VAL A 85 -6.95 -1.49 -5.41
C VAL A 85 -7.02 -2.63 -4.39
N ASN A 86 -7.09 -2.33 -3.09
CA ASN A 86 -7.08 -3.35 -2.03
C ASN A 86 -8.22 -3.15 -1.03
N ALA A 87 -9.41 -3.63 -1.37
CA ALA A 87 -10.61 -3.48 -0.53
C ALA A 87 -10.49 -4.15 0.86
N ARG A 88 -9.50 -5.02 1.07
CA ARG A 88 -9.25 -5.69 2.36
C ARG A 88 -8.37 -4.88 3.31
N LEU A 89 -7.74 -3.79 2.83
CA LEU A 89 -6.84 -2.97 3.62
C LEU A 89 -7.60 -2.27 4.74
N THR A 90 -7.20 -2.52 5.98
CA THR A 90 -7.77 -1.90 7.17
C THR A 90 -6.75 -0.97 7.82
N PHE A 91 -7.12 0.30 8.01
CA PHE A 91 -6.34 1.25 8.80
C PHE A 91 -6.59 0.98 10.28
N LEU A 92 -5.56 0.54 11.01
CA LEU A 92 -5.66 0.25 12.44
C LEU A 92 -5.59 1.50 13.31
N GLY A 93 -4.97 2.57 12.80
CA GLY A 93 -4.83 3.83 13.51
C GLY A 93 -3.43 4.41 13.43
N PHE A 94 -3.21 5.42 14.28
CA PHE A 94 -1.91 6.03 14.47
C PHE A 94 -1.25 5.50 15.74
N ILE A 95 0.07 5.29 15.69
CA ILE A 95 0.90 5.09 16.88
C ILE A 95 1.61 6.41 17.16
N ILE A 96 1.42 6.95 18.37
CA ILE A 96 2.13 8.14 18.82
C ILE A 96 3.56 7.74 19.16
N THR A 97 4.52 8.46 18.62
CA THR A 97 5.97 8.27 18.86
C THR A 97 6.62 9.54 19.37
#